data_AF-A0A1F5RN15-F1
#
_entry.id   AF-A0A1F5RN15-F1
#
_cell.length_a   1.000
_cell.length_b   1.000
_cell.length_c   1.000
_cell.angle_alpha   90.00
_cell.angle_beta   90.00
_cell.angle_gamma   90.00
#
_symmetry.space_group_name_H-M   'P 1'
#
loop_
_entity.id
_entity.type
_entity.pdbx_description
1 polymer ?
#
loop_
_entity_poly.entity_id
_entity_poly.type
_entity_poly.pdbx_seq_one_letter_code
_entity_poly.pdbx_strand_id
1 'polypeptide(L)'
;MAEKTVNFVLPSGGTRSAEVPGDVQVKELLPELATSLELPTTGPDGRPMSYRIDSKALGRELQEDETLEQAEVPEGDRLMLTADVTAG
;
A
#
# COMPACT_ATOMS: atom_id res chain seq x y z
N MET A 1 -15.76 -9.51 -3.87
CA MET A 1 -14.83 -8.84 -4.79
C MET A 1 -15.45 -7.52 -5.22
N ALA A 2 -15.48 -6.55 -4.30
CA ALA A 2 -15.69 -5.16 -4.70
C ALA A 2 -14.30 -4.56 -4.96
N GLU A 3 -14.08 -4.12 -6.18
CA GLU A 3 -12.89 -3.36 -6.52
C GLU A 3 -13.04 -1.94 -5.96
N LYS A 4 -11.95 -1.39 -5.44
CA LYS A 4 -11.86 -0.02 -4.95
C LYS A 4 -10.84 0.73 -5.79
N THR A 5 -11.29 1.84 -6.38
CA THR A 5 -10.37 2.81 -6.97
C THR A 5 -9.75 3.65 -5.86
N VAL A 6 -8.43 3.67 -5.77
CA VAL A 6 -7.67 4.43 -4.77
C VAL A 6 -6.46 5.14 -5.40
N ASN A 7 -5.92 6.14 -4.71
CA ASN A 7 -4.80 6.94 -5.15
C ASN A 7 -3.55 6.64 -4.31
N PHE A 8 -2.61 5.89 -4.86
CA PHE A 8 -1.34 5.57 -4.20
C PHE A 8 -0.35 6.73 -4.30
N VAL A 9 0.13 7.21 -3.16
CA VAL A 9 1.26 8.14 -3.09
C VAL A 9 2.53 7.32 -2.95
N LEU A 10 3.40 7.43 -3.94
CA LEU A 10 4.63 6.66 -3.98
C LEU A 10 5.71 7.32 -3.11
N PRO A 11 6.63 6.55 -2.52
CA PRO A 11 7.79 7.09 -1.80
C PRO A 11 8.66 8.04 -2.65
N SER A 12 8.64 7.87 -3.98
CA SER A 12 9.33 8.74 -4.94
C SER A 12 8.68 10.12 -5.12
N GLY A 13 7.51 10.36 -4.51
CA GLY A 13 6.77 11.62 -4.56
C GLY A 13 5.65 11.67 -5.61
N GLY A 14 5.53 10.66 -6.48
CA GLY A 14 4.44 10.55 -7.45
C GLY A 14 3.11 10.12 -6.84
N THR A 15 2.01 10.27 -7.58
CA THR A 15 0.71 9.66 -7.24
C THR A 15 0.20 8.85 -8.43
N ARG A 16 -0.29 7.62 -8.18
CA ARG A 16 -0.84 6.72 -9.19
C ARG A 16 -2.20 6.23 -8.73
N SER A 17 -3.21 6.37 -9.57
CA SER A 17 -4.52 5.79 -9.32
C SER A 17 -4.52 4.33 -9.80
N ALA A 18 -5.07 3.44 -8.99
CA ALA A 18 -5.23 2.03 -9.34
C ALA A 18 -6.50 1.46 -8.72
N GLU A 19 -7.02 0.44 -9.36
CA GLU A 19 -8.16 -0.33 -8.92
C GLU A 19 -7.65 -1.61 -8.23
N VAL A 20 -8.05 -1.81 -6.98
CA VAL A 20 -7.55 -2.89 -6.13
C VAL A 20 -8.69 -3.63 -5.45
N PRO A 21 -8.55 -4.93 -5.17
CA PRO A 21 -9.56 -5.69 -4.45
C PRO A 21 -9.69 -5.18 -3.00
N GLY A 22 -10.92 -4.91 -2.57
CA GLY A 22 -11.22 -4.46 -1.21
C GLY A 22 -11.19 -5.56 -0.14
N ASP A 23 -11.28 -6.82 -0.57
CA ASP A 23 -11.42 -8.02 0.26
C ASP A 23 -10.10 -8.81 0.44
N VAL A 24 -9.00 -8.32 -0.11
CA VAL A 24 -7.66 -8.92 0.06
C VAL A 24 -6.93 -8.24 1.23
N GLN A 25 -6.22 -9.06 2.03
CA GLN A 25 -5.42 -8.58 3.15
C GLN A 25 -4.26 -7.72 2.66
N VAL A 26 -3.92 -6.67 3.40
CA VAL A 26 -2.84 -5.72 3.04
C VAL A 26 -1.51 -6.44 2.78
N LYS A 27 -1.13 -7.43 3.59
CA LYS A 27 0.11 -8.20 3.39
C LYS A 27 0.19 -8.97 2.07
N GLU A 28 -0.96 -9.38 1.54
CA GLU A 28 -1.06 -10.09 0.26
C GLU A 28 -1.14 -9.10 -0.91
N LEU A 29 -1.74 -7.92 -0.67
CA LEU A 29 -1.85 -6.86 -1.66
C LEU A 29 -0.51 -6.17 -1.94
N LEU A 30 0.33 -5.99 -0.92
CA LEU A 30 1.59 -5.23 -1.02
C LEU A 30 2.60 -5.77 -2.06
N PRO A 31 2.90 -7.08 -2.15
CA PRO A 31 3.80 -7.60 -3.18
C PRO A 31 3.30 -7.37 -4.61
N GLU A 32 1.99 -7.52 -4.82
CA GLU A 32 1.36 -7.26 -6.12
C GLU A 32 1.42 -5.77 -6.47
N LEU A 33 1.14 -4.88 -5.50
CA LEU A 33 1.29 -3.44 -5.68
C LEU A 33 2.74 -3.03 -5.95
N ALA A 34 3.71 -3.62 -5.26
CA ALA A 34 5.13 -3.34 -5.49
C ALA A 34 5.52 -3.68 -6.94
N THR A 35 5.02 -4.79 -7.46
CA THR A 35 5.23 -5.19 -8.86
C THR A 35 4.51 -4.25 -9.83
N SER A 36 3.22 -4.01 -9.63
CA SER A 36 2.40 -3.20 -10.54
C SER A 36 2.79 -1.72 -10.56
N LEU A 37 3.26 -1.18 -9.44
CA LEU A 37 3.66 0.22 -9.30
C LEU A 37 5.17 0.43 -9.54
N GLU A 38 5.90 -0.64 -9.85
CA GLU A 38 7.35 -0.65 -10.10
C GLU A 38 8.14 -0.09 -8.90
N LEU A 39 7.75 -0.49 -7.69
CA LEU A 39 8.42 -0.05 -6.47
C LEU A 39 9.73 -0.82 -6.25
N PRO A 40 10.75 -0.18 -5.64
CA PRO A 40 11.96 -0.87 -5.24
C PRO A 40 11.67 -2.04 -4.29
N THR A 41 11.95 -3.27 -4.71
CA THR A 41 11.78 -4.45 -3.84
C THR A 41 13.03 -4.78 -3.02
N THR A 42 14.15 -4.13 -3.33
CA THR A 42 15.45 -4.31 -2.68
C THR A 42 15.96 -2.97 -2.19
N GLY A 43 16.35 -2.90 -0.92
CA GLY A 43 16.95 -1.72 -0.31
C GLY A 43 18.38 -1.45 -0.77
N PRO A 44 18.94 -0.28 -0.43
CA PRO A 44 20.32 0.09 -0.78
C PRO A 44 21.37 -0.83 -0.15
N ASP A 45 21.00 -1.56 0.91
CA ASP A 45 21.80 -2.56 1.61
C ASP A 45 21.68 -3.98 1.01
N GLY A 46 20.90 -4.15 -0.06
CA GLY A 46 20.66 -5.43 -0.72
C GLY A 46 19.62 -6.32 -0.02
N ARG A 47 18.93 -5.83 1.02
CA ARG A 47 17.88 -6.60 1.72
C ARG A 47 16.50 -6.40 1.08
N PRO A 48 15.58 -7.37 1.21
CA PRO A 48 14.19 -7.17 0.81
C PRO A 48 13.59 -5.97 1.53
N MET A 49 12.88 -5.12 0.78
CA MET A 49 12.20 -3.95 1.32
C MET A 49 10.72 -4.29 1.53
N SER A 50 10.22 -4.02 2.73
CA SER A 50 8.79 -4.04 3.05
C SER A 50 8.16 -2.67 2.80
N TYR A 51 6.85 -2.65 2.62
CA TYR A 51 6.06 -1.43 2.47
C TYR A 51 4.91 -1.45 3.45
N ARG A 52 4.53 -0.28 3.96
CA ARG A 52 3.30 -0.07 4.72
C ARG A 52 2.40 0.93 3.99
N ILE A 53 1.11 0.89 4.32
CA ILE A 53 0.10 1.77 3.75
C ILE A 53 -0.52 2.63 4.84
N ASP A 54 -0.40 3.95 4.70
CA ASP A 54 -1.10 4.92 5.53
C ASP A 54 -2.30 5.49 4.76
N SER A 55 -3.51 5.33 5.29
CA SER A 55 -4.70 5.96 4.73
C SER A 55 -4.80 7.41 5.21
N LYS A 56 -4.91 8.35 4.26
CA LYS A 56 -5.12 9.76 4.61
C LYS A 56 -6.53 10.02 5.11
N ALA A 57 -7.56 9.36 4.57
CA ALA A 57 -8.92 9.51 5.06
C ALA A 57 -9.09 8.95 6.49
N LEU A 58 -8.48 7.81 6.79
CA LEU A 58 -8.56 7.19 8.12
C LEU A 58 -7.59 7.82 9.13
N GLY A 59 -6.54 8.49 8.66
CA GLY A 59 -5.53 9.11 9.51
C GLY A 59 -4.67 8.10 10.28
N ARG A 60 -4.62 6.86 9.81
CA ARG A 60 -3.86 5.75 10.42
C ARG A 60 -3.29 4.81 9.37
N GLU A 61 -2.31 4.03 9.79
CA GLU A 61 -1.77 2.89 9.06
C GLU A 61 -2.77 1.72 9.00
N LEU A 62 -2.83 1.08 7.84
CA LEU A 62 -3.55 -0.18 7.65
C LEU A 62 -2.70 -1.36 8.15
N GLN A 63 -3.32 -2.20 8.98
CA GLN A 63 -2.71 -3.43 9.49
C GLN A 63 -2.53 -4.47 8.40
N GLU A 64 -1.46 -5.26 8.48
CA GLU A 64 -1.12 -6.29 7.51
C GLU A 64 -2.20 -7.37 7.34
N ASP A 65 -2.93 -7.67 8.43
CA ASP A 65 -3.98 -8.68 8.48
C ASP A 65 -5.40 -8.13 8.20
N GLU A 66 -5.56 -6.81 8.02
CA GLU A 66 -6.86 -6.21 7.65
C GLU A 66 -6.98 -6.02 6.13
N THR A 67 -8.21 -5.93 5.64
CA THR A 67 -8.52 -5.60 4.24
C THR A 67 -8.95 -4.12 4.12
N LEU A 68 -8.94 -3.57 2.89
CA LEU A 68 -9.43 -2.21 2.66
C LEU A 68 -10.92 -2.05 3.02
N GLU A 69 -11.73 -3.10 2.84
CA GLU A 69 -13.13 -3.14 3.26
C GLU A 69 -13.27 -3.16 4.78
N GLN A 70 -12.50 -3.99 5.49
CA GLN A 70 -12.54 -4.07 6.96
C GLN A 70 -12.09 -2.76 7.60
N ALA A 71 -11.10 -2.10 7.00
CA ALA A 71 -10.61 -0.80 7.43
C ALA A 71 -11.56 0.35 7.05
N GLU A 72 -12.61 0.09 6.27
CA GLU A 72 -13.56 1.06 5.73
C GLU A 72 -12.88 2.17 4.89
N VAL A 73 -11.84 1.81 4.11
CA VAL A 73 -11.14 2.76 3.24
C VAL A 73 -12.11 3.31 2.19
N PRO A 74 -12.30 4.64 2.09
CA PRO A 74 -13.22 5.22 1.14
C PRO A 74 -12.69 5.12 -0.31
N GLU A 75 -13.61 5.12 -1.27
CA GLU A 75 -13.24 5.20 -2.68
C GLU A 75 -12.56 6.54 -2.96
N GLY A 76 -11.49 6.51 -3.77
CA GLY A 76 -10.66 7.66 -4.09
C GLY A 76 -9.72 8.08 -2.96
N ASP A 77 -9.62 7.33 -1.86
CA ASP A 77 -8.70 7.66 -0.78
C ASP A 77 -7.25 7.75 -1.26
N ARG A 78 -6.47 8.56 -0.56
CA ARG A 78 -5.05 8.73 -0.77
C ARG A 78 -4.29 7.80 0.17
N LEU A 79 -3.81 6.69 -0.39
CA LEU A 79 -3.04 5.66 0.30
C LEU A 79 -1.55 5.96 0.13
N MET A 80 -0.87 6.31 1.21
CA MET A 80 0.54 6.63 1.19
C MET A 80 1.36 5.36 1.39
N LEU A 81 2.21 5.04 0.41
CA LEU A 81 3.14 3.93 0.48
C LEU A 81 4.44 4.43 1.10
N THR A 82 4.84 3.80 2.19
CA THR A 82 6.08 4.10 2.90
C THR A 82 6.95 2.86 2.93
N ALA A 83 8.21 2.99 2.49
CA ALA A 83 9.18 1.91 2.62
C ALA A 83 9.48 1.68 4.10
N ASP A 84 9.23 0.47 4.56
CA ASP A 84 9.59 0.04 5.89
C ASP A 84 10.98 -0.58 5.84
N VAL A 85 11.98 0.24 6.19
CA VAL A 85 13.34 -0.23 6.35
C VAL A 85 13.46 -0.68 7.80
N THR A 86 13.33 -2.00 8.04
CA THR A 86 13.72 -2.55 9.33
C THR A 86 15.23 -2.34 9.50
N ALA A 87 15.60 -1.26 10.18
CA ALA A 87 16.95 -1.05 10.67
C ALA A 87 17.22 -2.14 11.73
N GLY A 88 17.72 -3.28 11.25
CA GLY A 88 18.18 -4.37 12.12
C GLY A 88 19.38 -3.95 12.97
#